data_AF-A0A6A6Z3F3-F1
#
_entry.id   AF-A0A6A6Z3F3-F1
#
_cell.length_a   1.000
_cell.length_b   1.000
_cell.length_c   1.000
_cell.angle_alpha   90.00
_cell.angle_beta   90.00
_cell.angle_gamma   90.00
#
_symmetry.space_group_name_H-M   'P 1'
#
loop_
_entity.id
_entity.type
_entity.pdbx_description
1 polymer ?
#
loop_
_entity_poly.entity_id
_entity_poly.type
_entity_poly.pdbx_seq_one_letter_code
_entity_poly.pdbx_strand_id
1 'polypeptide(L)'
;MSARNGTTKTPWRPAANILRDMIHDPEKLIICPGVYDGLDAGHEVLYMAITKRYGHLQGKLLVSTEEYLARIRAAVLARGETGRDLVIIPRSNALQSLGFDEAVKRLKGAVEAGADVAFLEGFTTEEQGKLVCEALAPTPCLVNVVEGGVTPQMSATGAREAGFRIVIWPCLAMTEVYNSVKRAAVELKEKGFFVHGGNGAGRIKDLFEVAGLEECMTFDAKVAGTTPKEII
;
A
#
# COMPACT_ATOMS: atom_id res chain seq x y z
N MET A 1 -45.18 -18.87 1.62
CA MET A 1 -44.25 -18.77 2.76
C MET A 1 -42.89 -18.34 2.23
N SER A 2 -42.40 -17.21 2.75
CA SER A 2 -41.06 -16.63 2.62
C SER A 2 -40.54 -16.24 1.23
N ALA A 3 -40.86 -15.00 0.83
CA ALA A 3 -40.06 -14.22 -0.09
C ALA A 3 -38.69 -13.95 0.54
N ARG A 4 -37.59 -14.29 -0.15
CA ARG A 4 -36.24 -13.96 0.33
C ARG A 4 -36.04 -12.45 0.22
N ASN A 5 -35.83 -11.85 1.38
CA ASN A 5 -35.57 -10.42 1.60
C ASN A 5 -34.55 -9.85 0.62
N GLY A 6 -34.87 -8.66 0.10
CA GLY A 6 -33.96 -7.83 -0.67
C GLY A 6 -32.71 -7.52 0.15
N THR A 7 -31.55 -7.86 -0.42
CA THR A 7 -30.28 -7.34 0.04
C THR A 7 -30.24 -5.86 -0.31
N THR A 8 -30.44 -5.01 0.69
CA THR A 8 -30.15 -3.59 0.57
C THR A 8 -28.66 -3.47 0.28
N LYS A 9 -28.28 -3.25 -0.99
CA LYS A 9 -26.89 -2.98 -1.36
C LYS A 9 -26.43 -1.77 -0.56
N THR A 10 -25.38 -1.94 0.23
CA THR A 10 -24.73 -0.83 0.95
C THR A 10 -24.46 0.30 -0.05
N PRO A 11 -24.78 1.57 0.28
CA PRO A 11 -24.50 2.69 -0.61
C PRO A 11 -23.03 2.69 -1.01
N TRP A 12 -22.75 2.92 -2.29
CA TRP A 12 -21.38 3.05 -2.76
C TRP A 12 -20.70 4.22 -2.04
N ARG A 13 -19.54 3.96 -1.44
CA ARG A 13 -18.70 4.95 -0.76
C ARG A 13 -17.35 5.01 -1.47
N PRO A 14 -16.80 6.20 -1.75
CA PRO A 14 -15.45 6.29 -2.30
C PRO A 14 -14.42 5.66 -1.36
N ALA A 15 -13.44 4.95 -1.93
CA ALA A 15 -12.43 4.23 -1.16
C ALA A 15 -11.66 5.14 -0.19
N ALA A 16 -11.39 6.39 -0.59
CA ALA A 16 -10.69 7.35 0.24
C ALA A 16 -11.46 7.72 1.51
N ASN A 17 -12.79 7.81 1.46
CA ASN A 17 -13.62 8.03 2.65
C ASN A 17 -13.59 6.81 3.59
N ILE A 18 -13.61 5.59 3.04
CA ILE A 18 -13.50 4.37 3.83
C ILE A 18 -12.13 4.34 4.54
N LEU A 19 -11.06 4.64 3.81
CA LEU A 19 -9.72 4.70 4.37
C LEU A 19 -9.63 5.76 5.48
N ARG A 20 -10.19 6.95 5.27
CA ARG A 20 -10.22 8.01 6.28
C ARG A 20 -10.93 7.58 7.56
N ASP A 21 -12.10 6.95 7.45
CA ASP A 21 -12.81 6.40 8.62
C ASP A 21 -11.95 5.37 9.36
N MET A 22 -11.28 4.48 8.63
CA MET A 22 -10.42 3.47 9.23
C MET A 22 -9.19 4.05 9.91
N ILE A 23 -8.61 5.13 9.37
CA ILE A 23 -7.45 5.82 9.93
C ILE A 23 -7.79 6.50 11.26
N HIS A 24 -9.00 7.05 11.39
CA HIS A 24 -9.45 7.74 12.60
C HIS A 24 -10.11 6.84 13.64
N ASP A 25 -10.36 5.57 13.31
CA ASP A 25 -10.86 4.57 14.25
C ASP A 25 -9.71 4.02 15.12
N PRO A 26 -9.67 4.33 16.42
CA PRO A 26 -8.56 3.93 17.30
C PRO A 26 -8.50 2.42 17.53
N GLU A 27 -9.55 1.67 17.21
CA GLU A 27 -9.59 0.20 17.33
C GLU A 27 -9.05 -0.48 16.08
N LYS A 28 -8.89 0.25 14.97
CA LYS A 28 -8.42 -0.31 13.71
C LYS A 28 -6.93 -0.15 13.51
N LEU A 29 -6.37 -1.17 12.86
CA LEU A 29 -5.07 -1.16 12.23
C LEU A 29 -5.27 -1.52 10.76
N ILE A 30 -4.75 -0.68 9.86
CA ILE A 30 -4.78 -0.94 8.42
C ILE A 30 -3.56 -1.78 8.05
N ILE A 31 -3.79 -2.94 7.45
CA ILE A 31 -2.78 -3.91 7.05
C ILE A 31 -2.78 -3.97 5.52
N CYS A 32 -1.69 -3.54 4.89
CA CYS A 32 -1.54 -3.58 3.44
C CYS A 32 -0.45 -4.58 3.03
N PRO A 33 -0.76 -5.64 2.28
CA PRO A 33 0.22 -6.62 1.81
C PRO A 33 1.10 -6.11 0.65
N GLY A 34 1.04 -4.81 0.36
CA GLY A 34 1.70 -4.18 -0.77
C GLY A 34 1.49 -2.67 -0.74
N VAL A 35 2.21 -1.95 -1.60
CA VAL A 35 1.88 -0.57 -1.96
C VAL A 35 1.17 -0.64 -3.30
N TYR A 36 -0.12 -0.31 -3.31
CA TYR A 36 -0.76 0.10 -4.55
C TYR A 36 -0.38 1.56 -4.78
N ASP A 37 0.68 1.79 -5.53
CA ASP A 37 0.89 3.11 -6.14
C ASP A 37 -0.27 3.29 -7.13
N GLY A 38 -1.31 4.01 -6.70
CA GLY A 38 -2.60 4.11 -7.38
C GLY A 38 -2.49 4.48 -8.85
N LEU A 39 -2.60 3.47 -9.71
CA LEU A 39 -3.01 3.57 -11.11
C LEU A 39 -4.31 2.78 -11.23
N ASP A 40 -5.40 3.33 -10.72
CA ASP A 40 -6.71 2.92 -11.23
C ASP A 40 -7.65 4.13 -11.35
N ALA A 41 -8.15 4.32 -12.57
CA ALA A 41 -9.16 5.27 -13.03
C ALA A 41 -9.14 6.73 -12.47
N GLY A 42 -8.12 7.48 -12.89
CA GLY A 42 -8.22 8.93 -13.11
C GLY A 42 -7.84 9.81 -11.92
N HIS A 43 -6.56 10.20 -11.85
CA HIS A 43 -5.95 11.22 -10.98
C HIS A 43 -5.94 10.91 -9.46
N GLU A 44 -4.94 10.14 -9.02
CA GLU A 44 -4.51 10.10 -7.62
C GLU A 44 -2.99 10.32 -7.57
N VAL A 45 -2.57 11.46 -7.03
CA VAL A 45 -1.19 11.95 -7.12
C VAL A 45 -0.49 11.76 -5.78
N LEU A 46 0.40 10.77 -5.69
CA LEU A 46 1.46 10.74 -4.70
C LEU A 46 2.66 11.52 -5.28
N TYR A 47 2.79 12.81 -4.95
CA TYR A 47 3.88 13.63 -5.49
C TYR A 47 5.22 13.20 -4.87
N MET A 48 6.03 12.45 -5.61
CA MET A 48 7.39 12.09 -5.21
C MET A 48 8.44 12.61 -6.21
N ALA A 49 9.53 13.17 -5.69
CA ALA A 49 10.61 13.83 -6.46
C ALA A 49 11.17 12.96 -7.60
N ILE A 50 11.53 13.61 -8.71
CA ILE A 50 11.87 13.04 -10.03
C ILE A 50 13.12 12.13 -10.05
N THR A 51 13.91 12.05 -8.97
CA THR A 51 15.09 11.15 -8.86
C THR A 51 15.27 10.59 -7.45
N LYS A 52 14.39 9.68 -6.98
CA LYS A 52 14.57 9.02 -5.67
C LYS A 52 15.24 7.65 -5.77
N ARG A 53 16.12 7.39 -4.80
CA ARG A 53 16.64 6.06 -4.47
C ARG A 53 15.70 5.33 -3.53
N TYR A 54 15.76 4.00 -3.56
CA TYR A 54 15.01 3.14 -2.63
C TYR A 54 15.27 3.52 -1.16
N GLY A 55 14.23 3.47 -0.34
CA GLY A 55 14.25 3.96 1.04
C GLY A 55 15.16 3.20 2.00
N HIS A 56 15.60 2.00 1.64
CA HIS A 56 16.57 1.25 2.44
C HIS A 56 17.99 1.31 1.86
N LEU A 57 18.23 2.12 0.81
CA LEU A 57 19.57 2.39 0.27
C LEU A 57 20.22 3.63 0.90
N GLN A 58 21.55 3.65 0.92
CA GLN A 58 22.36 4.80 1.34
C GLN A 58 22.44 5.90 0.26
N GLY A 59 22.82 7.10 0.69
CA GLY A 59 23.09 8.23 -0.19
C GLY A 59 21.82 8.83 -0.80
N LYS A 60 20.75 8.93 0.00
CA LYS A 60 19.49 9.56 -0.43
C LYS A 60 19.71 11.05 -0.64
N LEU A 61 19.24 11.56 -1.78
CA LEU A 61 19.17 13.00 -2.03
C LEU A 61 17.88 13.55 -1.42
N LEU A 62 18.01 14.58 -0.61
CA LEU A 62 16.91 15.26 0.05
C LEU A 62 16.74 16.65 -0.53
N VAL A 63 15.50 17.06 -0.69
CA VAL A 63 15.15 18.46 -0.97
C VAL A 63 15.14 19.26 0.32
N SER A 64 15.16 20.59 0.21
CA SER A 64 15.00 21.49 1.35
C SER A 64 13.65 21.24 2.06
N THR A 65 13.57 21.61 3.34
CA THR A 65 12.31 21.52 4.09
C THR A 65 11.22 22.39 3.45
N GLU A 66 11.59 23.57 2.94
CA GLU A 66 10.67 24.46 2.22
C GLU A 66 10.08 23.81 0.98
N GLU A 67 10.91 23.21 0.13
CA GLU A 67 10.46 22.52 -1.09
C GLU A 67 9.61 21.29 -0.74
N TYR A 68 10.01 20.53 0.28
CA TYR A 68 9.23 19.41 0.79
C TYR A 68 7.83 19.85 1.23
N LEU A 69 7.71 20.91 2.02
CA LEU A 69 6.42 21.43 2.49
C LEU A 69 5.60 22.06 1.35
N ALA A 70 6.25 22.68 0.37
CA ALA A 70 5.57 23.22 -0.82
C ALA A 70 4.83 22.12 -1.60
N ARG A 71 5.44 20.93 -1.73
CA ARG A 71 4.81 19.77 -2.37
C ARG A 71 3.58 19.26 -1.60
N ILE A 72 3.66 19.24 -0.27
CA ILE A 72 2.52 18.84 0.56
C ILE A 72 1.37 19.84 0.44
N ARG A 73 1.67 21.14 0.51
CA ARG A 73 0.65 22.19 0.30
C ARG A 73 0.01 22.10 -1.09
N ALA A 74 0.79 21.80 -2.14
CA ALA A 74 0.26 21.60 -3.47
C ALA A 74 -0.71 20.41 -3.54
N ALA A 75 -0.39 19.28 -2.90
CA ALA A 75 -1.28 18.13 -2.83
C ALA A 75 -2.58 18.45 -2.05
N VAL A 76 -2.47 19.17 -0.93
CA VAL A 76 -3.62 19.59 -0.12
C VAL A 76 -4.52 20.57 -0.89
N LEU A 77 -3.93 21.51 -1.64
CA LEU A 77 -4.67 22.43 -2.51
C LEU A 77 -5.42 21.66 -3.60
N ALA A 78 -4.74 20.76 -4.31
CA ALA A 78 -5.36 19.95 -5.37
C ALA A 78 -6.50 19.06 -4.86
N ARG A 79 -6.36 18.51 -3.64
CA ARG A 79 -7.45 17.81 -2.95
C ARG A 79 -8.68 18.70 -2.77
N GLY A 80 -8.49 19.93 -2.30
CA GLY A 80 -9.56 20.92 -2.15
C GLY A 80 -10.23 21.30 -3.48
N GLU A 81 -9.43 21.57 -4.51
CA GLU A 81 -9.92 22.00 -5.84
C GLU A 81 -10.69 20.89 -6.57
N THR A 82 -10.29 19.64 -6.40
CA THR A 82 -10.96 18.49 -7.03
C THR A 82 -12.22 18.04 -6.29
N GLY A 83 -12.40 18.47 -5.04
CA GLY A 83 -13.47 18.00 -4.16
C GLY A 83 -13.36 16.52 -3.80
N ARG A 84 -12.22 15.87 -4.10
CA ARG A 84 -11.98 14.47 -3.81
C ARG A 84 -11.36 14.33 -2.44
N ASP A 85 -11.82 13.37 -1.65
CA ASP A 85 -11.36 13.19 -0.28
C ASP A 85 -10.07 12.36 -0.16
N LEU A 86 -9.03 12.71 -0.94
CA LEU A 86 -7.78 11.96 -0.97
C LEU A 86 -7.06 11.99 0.40
N VAL A 87 -6.48 10.85 0.78
CA VAL A 87 -5.62 10.72 1.96
C VAL A 87 -4.18 11.04 1.55
N ILE A 88 -3.58 12.04 2.20
CA ILE A 88 -2.24 12.54 1.92
C ILE A 88 -1.28 12.01 3.00
N ILE A 89 -0.34 11.17 2.56
CA ILE A 89 0.67 10.51 3.41
C ILE A 89 2.08 11.05 3.09
N PRO A 90 2.52 12.15 3.72
CA PRO A 90 3.89 12.65 3.62
C PRO A 90 4.91 11.63 4.14
N ARG A 91 5.89 11.33 3.28
CA ARG A 91 7.03 10.48 3.61
C ARG A 91 8.30 11.29 3.81
N SER A 92 8.90 11.19 5.00
CA SER A 92 10.23 11.73 5.29
C SER A 92 11.29 10.63 5.20
N ASN A 93 12.34 10.87 4.40
CA ASN A 93 13.53 10.02 4.32
C ASN A 93 14.73 10.66 5.02
N ALA A 94 14.50 11.74 5.77
CA ALA A 94 15.56 12.57 6.33
C ALA A 94 16.33 11.90 7.47
N LEU A 95 15.80 10.82 8.06
CA LEU A 95 16.38 10.19 9.24
C LEU A 95 17.85 9.82 9.07
N GLN A 96 18.19 9.15 7.96
CA GLN A 96 19.56 8.68 7.72
C GLN A 96 20.57 9.82 7.55
N SER A 97 20.16 10.94 6.95
CA SER A 97 21.08 12.01 6.55
C SER A 97 21.07 13.20 7.52
N LEU A 98 19.94 13.49 8.15
CA LEU A 98 19.71 14.69 8.97
C LEU A 98 19.33 14.35 10.42
N GLY A 99 19.17 13.07 10.76
CA GLY A 99 18.81 12.63 12.11
C GLY A 99 17.31 12.69 12.41
N PHE A 100 16.96 12.23 13.62
CA PHE A 100 15.59 12.02 14.05
C PHE A 100 14.80 13.33 14.17
N ASP A 101 15.36 14.33 14.86
CA ASP A 101 14.67 15.59 15.14
C ASP A 101 14.26 16.34 13.87
N GLU A 102 15.17 16.44 12.90
CA GLU A 102 14.88 17.10 11.62
C GLU A 102 13.87 16.29 10.80
N ALA A 103 13.92 14.97 10.85
CA ALA A 103 12.97 14.12 10.14
C ALA A 103 11.56 14.23 10.72
N VAL A 104 11.43 14.29 12.06
CA VAL A 104 10.16 14.51 12.78
C VAL A 104 9.67 15.94 12.54
N LYS A 105 10.53 16.96 12.60
CA LYS A 105 10.17 18.36 12.32
C LYS A 105 9.56 18.52 10.93
N ARG A 106 10.14 17.86 9.92
CA ARG A 106 9.57 17.82 8.56
C ARG A 106 8.17 17.20 8.55
N LEU A 107 7.98 16.08 9.24
CA LEU A 107 6.67 15.44 9.31
C LEU A 107 5.63 16.31 10.04
N LYS A 108 6.00 16.94 11.16
CA LYS A 108 5.14 17.92 11.86
C LYS A 108 4.71 19.06 10.95
N GLY A 109 5.65 19.67 10.23
CA GLY A 109 5.33 20.73 9.27
C GLY A 109 4.42 20.23 8.12
N ALA A 110 4.53 18.97 7.72
CA ALA A 110 3.63 18.39 6.71
C ALA A 110 2.21 18.19 7.25
N VAL A 111 2.08 17.75 8.51
CA VAL A 111 0.79 17.64 9.21
C VAL A 111 0.15 19.03 9.37
N GLU A 112 0.92 20.03 9.80
CA GLU A 112 0.47 21.43 9.88
C GLU A 112 0.02 21.97 8.51
N ALA A 113 0.64 21.50 7.43
CA ALA A 113 0.26 21.86 6.06
C ALA A 113 -1.01 21.14 5.56
N GLY A 114 -1.61 20.23 6.34
CA GLY A 114 -2.89 19.57 6.03
C GLY A 114 -2.79 18.10 5.61
N ALA A 115 -1.65 17.44 5.84
CA ALA A 115 -1.51 16.00 5.67
C ALA A 115 -2.27 15.19 6.73
N ASP A 116 -2.72 13.99 6.38
CA ASP A 116 -3.60 13.17 7.21
C ASP A 116 -2.86 12.09 8.02
N VAL A 117 -1.71 11.65 7.53
CA VAL A 117 -0.89 10.57 8.09
C VAL A 117 0.56 10.99 8.05
N ALA A 118 1.40 10.46 8.94
CA ALA A 118 2.84 10.67 8.88
C ALA A 118 3.60 9.37 8.60
N PHE A 119 4.61 9.42 7.74
CA PHE A 119 5.44 8.26 7.40
C PHE A 119 6.93 8.61 7.53
N LEU A 120 7.56 8.15 8.60
CA LEU A 120 9.02 8.17 8.73
C LEU A 120 9.62 6.89 8.14
N GLU A 121 10.45 7.03 7.10
CA GLU A 121 11.14 5.90 6.51
C GLU A 121 12.44 5.58 7.25
N GLY A 122 12.65 4.29 7.51
CA GLY A 122 13.98 3.72 7.72
C GLY A 122 14.54 3.91 9.13
N PHE A 123 13.69 3.97 10.15
CA PHE A 123 14.12 3.83 11.54
C PHE A 123 14.71 2.44 11.80
N THR A 124 15.64 2.34 12.74
CA THR A 124 16.48 1.14 12.92
C THR A 124 16.22 0.36 14.20
N THR A 125 15.38 0.88 15.10
CA THR A 125 14.97 0.18 16.34
C THR A 125 13.46 0.33 16.58
N GLU A 126 12.88 -0.59 17.34
CA GLU A 126 11.46 -0.52 17.70
C GLU A 126 11.16 0.70 18.60
N GLU A 127 12.08 1.04 19.50
CA GLU A 127 11.97 2.21 20.37
C GLU A 127 11.92 3.50 19.54
N GLN A 128 12.73 3.59 18.49
CA GLN A 128 12.68 4.73 17.58
C GLN A 128 11.31 4.81 16.88
N GLY A 129 10.75 3.67 16.46
CA GLY A 129 9.38 3.62 15.91
C GLY A 129 8.32 4.14 16.89
N LYS A 130 8.40 3.75 18.17
CA LYS A 130 7.52 4.25 19.23
C LYS A 130 7.64 5.76 19.42
N LEU A 131 8.87 6.26 19.49
CA LEU A 131 9.16 7.70 19.61
C LEU A 131 8.59 8.52 18.44
N VAL A 132 8.57 7.97 17.23
CA VAL A 132 7.92 8.63 16.07
C VAL A 132 6.43 8.81 16.32
N CYS A 133 5.74 7.73 16.72
CA CYS A 133 4.30 7.75 16.98
C CYS A 133 3.96 8.73 18.12
N GLU A 134 4.74 8.72 19.20
CA GLU A 134 4.59 9.64 20.32
C GLU A 134 4.80 11.10 19.90
N ALA A 135 5.86 11.37 19.13
CA ALA A 135 6.20 12.73 18.71
C ALA A 135 5.19 13.34 17.72
N LEU A 136 4.48 12.50 16.96
CA LEU A 136 3.52 12.91 15.94
C LEU A 136 2.07 12.81 16.40
N ALA A 137 1.81 12.25 17.57
CA ALA A 137 0.48 12.18 18.16
C ALA A 137 -0.21 13.56 18.18
N PRO A 138 -1.52 13.64 17.89
CA PRO A 138 -2.45 12.53 17.63
C PRO A 138 -2.45 12.02 16.17
N THR A 139 -1.51 12.46 15.33
CA THR A 139 -1.47 12.09 13.90
C THR A 139 -1.21 10.59 13.72
N PRO A 140 -2.05 9.89 12.95
CA PRO A 140 -1.81 8.50 12.57
C PRO A 140 -0.47 8.33 11.86
N CYS A 141 0.30 7.32 12.27
CA CYS A 141 1.59 7.01 11.65
C CYS A 141 1.52 5.71 10.83
N LEU A 142 2.22 5.70 9.70
CA LEU A 142 2.45 4.54 8.84
C LEU A 142 3.84 3.97 9.08
N VAL A 143 3.92 2.64 9.18
CA VAL A 143 5.19 1.90 9.15
C VAL A 143 5.31 1.06 7.89
N ASN A 144 6.50 1.10 7.29
CA ASN A 144 6.89 0.31 6.13
C ASN A 144 7.82 -0.82 6.55
N VAL A 145 7.32 -2.07 6.49
CA VAL A 145 8.04 -3.27 6.90
C VAL A 145 8.57 -3.98 5.67
N VAL A 146 9.87 -3.81 5.44
CA VAL A 146 10.58 -4.43 4.32
C VAL A 146 11.52 -5.49 4.86
N GLU A 147 11.33 -6.74 4.44
CA GLU A 147 12.26 -7.82 4.73
C GLU A 147 13.65 -7.55 4.12
N GLY A 148 14.70 -7.73 4.92
CA GLY A 148 16.08 -7.38 4.54
C GLY A 148 16.38 -5.87 4.47
N GLY A 149 15.43 -5.02 4.88
CA GLY A 149 15.62 -3.58 5.02
C GLY A 149 16.22 -3.18 6.37
N VAL A 150 16.41 -1.86 6.56
CA VAL A 150 16.91 -1.28 7.82
C VAL A 150 15.89 -1.24 8.96
N THR A 151 14.59 -1.32 8.63
CA THR A 151 13.52 -1.26 9.62
C THR A 151 13.30 -2.64 10.22
N PRO A 152 13.28 -2.78 11.57
CA PRO A 152 13.05 -4.06 12.22
C PRO A 152 11.78 -4.74 11.71
N GLN A 153 11.83 -6.07 11.60
CA GLN A 153 10.64 -6.85 11.28
C GLN A 153 9.64 -6.73 12.43
N MET A 154 8.37 -6.53 12.11
CA MET A 154 7.31 -6.45 13.11
C MET A 154 6.04 -7.10 12.59
N SER A 155 5.26 -7.68 13.50
CA SER A 155 3.92 -8.15 13.22
C SER A 155 2.93 -6.98 13.17
N ALA A 156 1.75 -7.20 12.60
CA ALA A 156 0.65 -6.23 12.67
C ALA A 156 0.34 -5.85 14.13
N THR A 157 0.30 -6.83 15.04
CA THR A 157 0.09 -6.59 16.48
C THR A 157 1.19 -5.73 17.07
N GLY A 158 2.46 -6.02 16.76
CA GLY A 158 3.60 -5.22 17.22
C GLY A 158 3.58 -3.78 16.69
N ALA A 159 3.20 -3.59 15.43
CA ALA A 159 3.02 -2.25 14.85
C ALA A 159 1.95 -1.44 15.61
N ARG A 160 0.81 -2.08 15.94
CA ARG A 160 -0.25 -1.47 16.76
C ARG A 160 0.24 -1.12 18.15
N GLU A 161 0.95 -2.03 18.82
CA GLU A 161 1.52 -1.82 20.16
C GLU A 161 2.57 -0.70 20.17
N ALA A 162 3.28 -0.50 19.06
CA ALA A 162 4.21 0.62 18.88
C ALA A 162 3.51 1.95 18.53
N GLY A 163 2.18 1.97 18.36
CA GLY A 163 1.38 3.17 18.10
C GLY A 163 1.11 3.48 16.63
N PHE A 164 1.51 2.60 15.69
CA PHE A 164 1.20 2.78 14.27
C PHE A 164 -0.28 2.47 13.97
N ARG A 165 -0.82 3.13 12.94
CA ARG A 165 -2.19 2.94 12.44
C ARG A 165 -2.27 2.29 11.07
N ILE A 166 -1.17 2.32 10.34
CA ILE A 166 -1.03 1.69 9.04
C ILE A 166 0.28 0.91 9.02
N VAL A 167 0.25 -0.33 8.56
CA VAL A 167 1.43 -1.14 8.32
C VAL A 167 1.38 -1.69 6.90
N ILE A 168 2.50 -1.55 6.17
CA ILE A 168 2.63 -2.01 4.79
C ILE A 168 3.79 -3.02 4.67
N TRP A 169 3.59 -4.07 3.87
CA TRP A 169 4.63 -5.03 3.45
C TRP A 169 4.81 -4.97 1.93
N PRO A 170 5.48 -3.93 1.39
CA PRO A 170 5.50 -3.66 -0.06
C PRO A 170 6.05 -4.81 -0.91
N CYS A 171 6.97 -5.60 -0.35
CA CYS A 171 7.65 -6.66 -1.09
C CYS A 171 7.03 -8.05 -0.92
N LEU A 172 5.93 -8.21 -0.16
CA LEU A 172 5.38 -9.53 0.17
C LEU A 172 5.13 -10.37 -1.09
N ALA A 173 4.28 -9.87 -1.99
CA ALA A 173 3.93 -10.60 -3.22
C ALA A 173 5.14 -10.79 -4.14
N MET A 174 5.97 -9.75 -4.29
CA MET A 174 7.12 -9.78 -5.18
C MET A 174 8.18 -10.81 -4.75
N THR A 175 8.48 -10.89 -3.45
CA THR A 175 9.45 -11.85 -2.90
C THR A 175 8.94 -13.28 -3.08
N GLU A 176 7.67 -13.54 -2.79
CA GLU A 176 7.08 -14.87 -2.98
C GLU A 176 7.06 -15.31 -4.44
N VAL A 177 6.69 -14.40 -5.36
CA VAL A 177 6.74 -14.66 -6.80
C VAL A 177 8.18 -14.97 -7.24
N TYR A 178 9.14 -14.14 -6.84
CA TYR A 178 10.56 -14.36 -7.18
C TYR A 178 11.06 -15.71 -6.69
N ASN A 179 10.81 -16.06 -5.43
CA ASN A 179 11.25 -17.32 -4.85
C ASN A 179 10.60 -18.53 -5.55
N SER A 180 9.30 -18.46 -5.83
CA SER A 180 8.57 -19.53 -6.50
C SER A 180 9.05 -19.74 -7.94
N VAL A 181 9.18 -18.66 -8.72
CA VAL A 181 9.67 -18.70 -10.10
C VAL A 181 11.11 -19.16 -10.16
N LYS A 182 11.98 -18.68 -9.27
CA LYS A 182 13.38 -19.11 -9.19
C LYS A 182 13.47 -20.62 -8.95
N ARG A 183 12.70 -21.15 -8.00
CA ARG A 183 12.64 -22.59 -7.73
C ARG A 183 12.19 -23.37 -8.97
N ALA A 184 11.09 -22.95 -9.61
CA ALA A 184 10.56 -23.62 -10.80
C ALA A 184 11.56 -23.61 -11.96
N ALA A 185 12.26 -22.49 -12.19
CA ALA A 185 13.26 -22.36 -13.24
C ALA A 185 14.50 -23.25 -12.99
N VAL A 186 14.96 -23.36 -11.74
CA VAL A 186 16.07 -24.26 -11.38
C VAL A 186 15.66 -25.72 -11.62
N GLU A 187 14.48 -26.12 -11.17
CA GLU A 187 14.00 -27.49 -11.35
C GLU A 187 13.81 -27.86 -12.83
N LEU A 188 13.25 -26.94 -13.62
CA LEU A 188 13.09 -27.14 -15.07
C LEU A 188 14.46 -27.32 -15.76
N LYS A 189 15.47 -26.54 -15.35
CA LYS A 189 16.83 -26.64 -15.88
C LYS A 189 17.48 -27.98 -15.56
N GLU A 190 17.27 -28.52 -14.35
CA GLU A 190 17.89 -29.76 -13.89
C GLU A 190 17.22 -31.01 -14.45
N LYS A 191 15.88 -31.01 -14.52
CA LYS A 191 15.09 -32.20 -14.89
C LYS A 191 14.65 -32.22 -16.35
N GLY A 192 14.66 -31.08 -17.03
CA GLY A 192 14.10 -30.93 -18.38
C GLY A 192 12.57 -30.89 -18.43
N PHE A 193 11.89 -30.96 -17.28
CA PHE A 193 10.44 -30.81 -17.16
C PHE A 193 10.10 -30.27 -15.76
N PHE A 194 8.95 -29.63 -15.64
CA PHE A 194 8.43 -29.11 -14.36
C PHE A 194 6.93 -29.34 -14.27
N VAL A 195 6.46 -29.73 -13.09
CA VAL A 195 5.03 -29.85 -12.79
C VAL A 195 4.77 -29.03 -11.53
N HIS A 196 3.81 -28.11 -11.61
CA HIS A 196 3.39 -27.31 -10.46
C HIS A 196 2.84 -28.25 -9.36
N GLY A 197 3.32 -28.11 -8.12
CA GLY A 197 2.96 -29.00 -7.01
C GLY A 197 1.58 -28.71 -6.39
N GLY A 198 0.91 -29.77 -5.91
CA GLY A 198 -0.28 -29.72 -5.05
C GLY A 198 -1.65 -29.68 -5.78
N ASN A 199 -2.61 -30.48 -5.27
CA ASN A 199 -4.09 -30.50 -5.38
C ASN A 199 -4.85 -29.97 -6.63
N GLY A 200 -4.20 -29.54 -7.71
CA GLY A 200 -4.83 -28.92 -8.87
C GLY A 200 -4.82 -27.39 -8.92
N ALA A 201 -4.31 -26.71 -7.88
CA ALA A 201 -4.28 -25.25 -7.80
C ALA A 201 -3.11 -24.61 -8.58
N GLY A 202 -3.28 -23.36 -9.03
CA GLY A 202 -2.31 -22.61 -9.81
C GLY A 202 -2.23 -23.05 -11.28
N ARG A 203 -3.27 -23.68 -11.81
CA ARG A 203 -3.35 -24.12 -13.21
C ARG A 203 -3.93 -23.02 -14.10
N ILE A 204 -3.94 -23.28 -15.41
CA ILE A 204 -4.41 -22.33 -16.41
C ILE A 204 -5.82 -21.79 -16.12
N LYS A 205 -6.72 -22.62 -15.57
CA LYS A 205 -8.06 -22.20 -15.16
C LYS A 205 -8.02 -21.17 -14.03
N ASP A 206 -7.24 -21.43 -12.99
CA ASP A 206 -7.09 -20.50 -11.86
C ASP A 206 -6.48 -19.17 -12.33
N LEU A 207 -5.54 -19.20 -13.29
CA LEU A 207 -4.97 -17.98 -13.87
C LEU A 207 -6.01 -17.16 -14.64
N PHE A 208 -6.89 -17.81 -15.38
CA PHE A 208 -7.98 -17.13 -16.08
C PHE A 208 -9.05 -16.59 -15.12
N GLU A 209 -9.37 -17.34 -14.07
CA GLU A 209 -10.29 -16.89 -13.02
C GLU A 209 -9.75 -15.64 -12.32
N VAL A 210 -8.47 -15.65 -11.92
CA VAL A 210 -7.80 -14.47 -11.34
C VAL A 210 -7.75 -13.28 -12.32
N ALA A 211 -7.63 -13.54 -13.62
CA ALA A 211 -7.63 -12.51 -14.66
C ALA A 211 -9.03 -12.01 -15.04
N GLY A 212 -10.09 -12.48 -14.37
CA GLY A 212 -11.46 -12.02 -14.57
C GLY A 212 -12.13 -12.53 -15.86
N LEU A 213 -11.78 -13.76 -16.28
CA LEU A 213 -12.38 -14.36 -17.47
C LEU A 213 -13.91 -14.49 -17.34
N GLU A 214 -14.43 -14.77 -16.14
CA GLU A 214 -15.86 -14.91 -15.91
C GLU A 214 -16.61 -13.58 -16.14
N GLU A 215 -16.07 -12.44 -15.68
CA GLU A 215 -16.66 -11.13 -15.96
C GLU A 215 -16.64 -10.82 -17.46
N CYS A 216 -15.52 -11.13 -18.12
CA CYS A 216 -15.38 -10.94 -19.57
C CYS A 216 -16.41 -11.75 -20.35
N MET A 217 -16.57 -13.04 -20.02
CA MET A 217 -17.55 -13.93 -20.66
C MET A 217 -18.99 -13.52 -20.36
N THR A 218 -19.28 -13.08 -19.14
CA THR A 218 -20.60 -12.57 -18.75
C THR A 218 -20.95 -11.31 -19.54
N PHE A 219 -19.98 -10.42 -19.74
CA PHE A 219 -20.15 -9.24 -20.59
C PHE A 219 -20.38 -9.64 -22.06
N ASP A 220 -19.55 -10.53 -22.60
CA ASP A 220 -19.66 -11.00 -23.98
C ASP A 220 -21.02 -11.64 -24.26
N ALA A 221 -21.50 -12.53 -23.37
CA ALA A 221 -22.81 -13.17 -23.50
C ALA A 221 -23.97 -12.16 -23.50
N LYS A 222 -23.87 -11.07 -22.73
CA LYS A 222 -24.86 -9.99 -22.72
C LYS A 222 -24.91 -9.21 -24.03
N VAL A 223 -23.77 -9.06 -24.70
CA VAL A 223 -23.64 -8.26 -25.93
C VAL A 223 -23.91 -9.11 -27.17
N ALA A 224 -23.40 -10.34 -27.22
CA ALA A 224 -23.52 -11.24 -28.35
C ALA A 224 -24.83 -12.04 -28.39
N GLY A 225 -25.57 -12.13 -27.28
CA GLY A 225 -26.82 -12.90 -27.19
C GLY A 225 -26.63 -14.41 -27.19
N THR A 226 -25.40 -14.91 -27.08
CA THR A 226 -25.06 -16.33 -26.98
C THR A 226 -24.07 -16.55 -25.84
N THR A 227 -24.31 -17.56 -25.00
CA THR A 227 -23.35 -17.98 -23.98
C THR A 227 -22.20 -18.75 -24.63
N PRO A 228 -20.93 -18.36 -24.45
CA PRO A 228 -19.81 -19.17 -24.92
C PRO A 228 -19.83 -20.55 -24.25
N LYS A 229 -19.54 -21.61 -25.01
CA LYS A 229 -19.31 -22.95 -24.45
C LYS A 229 -18.01 -22.95 -23.63
N GLU A 230 -17.95 -23.76 -22.56
CA GLU A 230 -16.78 -23.88 -21.68
C GLU A 230 -15.46 -23.98 -22.46
N ILE A 231 -14.45 -23.20 -22.05
CA ILE A 231 -13.19 -23.07 -22.78
C ILE A 231 -12.10 -24.03 -22.25
N ILE A 232 -12.21 -24.56 -21.02
CA ILE A 232 -11.21 -25.50 -20.44
C ILE A 232 -11.85 -26.42 -19.40
#